data_AF-A0A2A8BPZ7-F1
#
_entry.id   AF-A0A2A8BPZ7-F1
#
_cell.length_a   1.000
_cell.length_b   1.000
_cell.length_c   1.000
_cell.angle_alpha   90.00
_cell.angle_beta   90.00
_cell.angle_gamma   90.00
#
_symmetry.space_group_name_H-M   'P 1'
#
loop_
_entity.id
_entity.type
_entity.pdbx_description
1 polymer ?
#
loop_
_entity_poly.entity_id
_entity_poly.type
_entity_poly.pdbx_seq_one_letter_code
_entity_poly.pdbx_strand_id
1 'polypeptide(L)'
;MKKAYFSKRIYKIDLPHEMVDALAETIETFNQAKRFAFQTIVREKRWNRKMHTDSLHLVLKRNYQLNDYYANSAAQEAKALFTGLMALQKLYEKQTQEKLGKLKKKL
;
A
#
# COMPACT_ATOMS: atom_id res chain seq x y z
N MET A 1 -20.09 -19.71 -19.37
CA MET A 1 -18.88 -19.84 -18.51
C MET A 1 -17.93 -18.70 -18.82
N LYS A 2 -17.59 -17.86 -17.82
CA LYS A 2 -16.45 -16.93 -17.96
C LYS A 2 -15.19 -17.79 -18.03
N LYS A 3 -14.39 -17.65 -19.09
CA LYS A 3 -13.11 -18.37 -19.20
C LYS A 3 -12.21 -17.87 -18.07
N ALA A 4 -11.86 -18.75 -17.13
CA ALA A 4 -10.76 -18.48 -16.21
C ALA A 4 -9.49 -18.40 -17.06
N TYR A 5 -8.93 -17.20 -17.22
CA TYR A 5 -7.61 -17.06 -17.81
C TYR A 5 -6.63 -17.74 -16.87
N PHE A 6 -6.09 -18.89 -17.26
CA PHE A 6 -5.00 -19.50 -16.53
C PHE A 6 -3.84 -18.51 -16.51
N SER A 7 -3.39 -18.11 -15.32
CA SER A 7 -2.18 -17.32 -15.18
C SER A 7 -1.01 -18.15 -15.72
N LYS A 8 -0.35 -17.68 -16.77
CA LYS A 8 0.93 -18.26 -17.19
C LYS A 8 1.95 -17.99 -16.08
N ARG A 9 2.36 -19.05 -15.38
CA ARG A 9 3.48 -18.96 -14.44
C ARG A 9 4.75 -18.86 -15.27
N ILE A 10 5.57 -17.85 -14.99
CA ILE A 10 6.88 -17.67 -15.61
C ILE A 10 7.91 -17.95 -14.51
N TYR A 11 8.76 -18.96 -14.70
CA TYR A 11 9.83 -19.23 -13.75
C TYR A 11 11.04 -18.36 -14.07
N LYS A 12 11.79 -17.95 -13.05
CA LYS A 12 13.02 -17.16 -13.22
C LYS A 12 14.05 -17.87 -14.11
N ILE A 13 14.10 -19.19 -14.01
CA ILE A 13 14.99 -20.04 -14.82
C ILE A 13 14.66 -20.02 -16.31
N ASP A 14 13.43 -19.66 -16.68
CA ASP A 14 12.97 -19.61 -18.07
C ASP A 14 13.22 -18.24 -18.71
N LEU A 15 13.79 -17.28 -17.96
CA LEU A 15 14.04 -15.91 -18.39
C LEU A 15 15.54 -15.60 -18.49
N PRO A 16 15.96 -14.71 -19.40
CA PRO A 16 17.30 -14.16 -19.40
C PRO A 16 17.63 -13.52 -18.04
N HIS A 17 18.87 -13.67 -17.57
CA HIS A 17 19.29 -13.13 -16.26
C HIS A 17 19.07 -11.62 -16.17
N GLU A 18 19.43 -10.88 -17.23
CA GLU A 18 19.21 -9.43 -17.32
C GLU A 18 17.73 -9.04 -17.09
N MET A 19 16.80 -9.85 -17.59
CA MET A 19 15.37 -9.61 -17.40
C MET A 19 14.94 -9.89 -15.96
N VAL A 20 15.50 -10.94 -15.34
CA VAL A 20 15.24 -11.26 -13.94
C VAL A 20 15.75 -10.14 -13.02
N ASP A 21 16.95 -9.61 -13.31
CA ASP A 21 17.56 -8.54 -12.54
C ASP A 21 16.78 -7.23 -12.68
N ALA A 22 16.41 -6.84 -13.92
CA ALA A 22 15.59 -5.65 -14.16
C ALA A 22 14.21 -5.75 -13.49
N LEU A 23 13.60 -6.94 -13.49
CA LEU A 23 12.34 -7.18 -12.77
C LEU A 23 12.53 -7.07 -11.26
N ALA A 24 13.63 -7.61 -10.71
CA ALA A 24 13.93 -7.53 -9.29
C ALA A 24 14.10 -6.07 -8.85
N GLU A 25 14.88 -5.29 -9.59
CA GLU A 25 15.10 -3.86 -9.33
C GLU A 25 13.79 -3.05 -9.42
N THR A 26 12.97 -3.35 -10.43
CA THR A 26 11.66 -2.70 -10.61
C THR A 26 10.74 -2.99 -9.42
N ILE A 27 10.69 -4.26 -8.97
CA ILE A 27 9.87 -4.67 -7.82
C ILE A 27 10.38 -4.00 -6.53
N GLU A 28 11.69 -3.94 -6.34
CA GLU A 28 12.29 -3.29 -5.19
C GLU A 28 11.93 -1.80 -5.15
N THR A 29 12.18 -1.09 -6.26
CA THR A 29 11.86 0.34 -6.41
C THR A 29 10.38 0.61 -6.17
N PHE A 30 9.49 -0.21 -6.74
CA PHE A 30 8.05 -0.10 -6.52
C PHE A 30 7.66 -0.31 -5.05
N ASN A 31 8.26 -1.29 -4.37
CA ASN A 31 7.99 -1.54 -2.96
C ASN A 31 8.49 -0.41 -2.05
N GLN A 32 9.65 0.16 -2.36
CA GLN A 32 10.16 1.34 -1.67
C GLN A 32 9.22 2.54 -1.85
N ALA A 33 8.79 2.81 -3.09
CA ALA A 33 7.83 3.85 -3.41
C ALA A 33 6.49 3.67 -2.66
N LYS A 34 5.96 2.45 -2.62
CA LYS A 34 4.76 2.11 -1.86
C LYS A 34 4.93 2.35 -0.36
N ARG A 35 6.08 1.96 0.21
CA ARG A 35 6.38 2.20 1.64
C ARG A 35 6.44 3.69 1.95
N PHE A 36 7.09 4.49 1.10
CA PHE A 36 7.14 5.93 1.23
C PHE A 36 5.75 6.56 1.16
N ALA A 37 4.93 6.15 0.18
CA ALA A 37 3.57 6.61 0.01
C ALA A 37 2.73 6.34 1.28
N PHE A 38 2.81 5.12 1.81
CA PHE A 38 2.10 4.73 3.02
C PHE A 38 2.53 5.57 4.24
N GLN A 39 3.84 5.72 4.46
CA GLN A 39 4.37 6.54 5.56
C GLN A 39 3.93 8.00 5.45
N THR A 40 3.90 8.54 4.23
CA THR A 40 3.43 9.91 3.97
C THR A 40 1.96 10.05 4.35
N ILE A 41 1.10 9.13 3.90
CA ILE A 41 -0.33 9.13 4.25
C ILE A 41 -0.55 9.07 5.77
N VAL A 42 0.19 8.20 6.46
CA VAL A 42 0.11 8.07 7.93
C VAL A 42 0.51 9.39 8.62
N ARG A 43 1.59 10.03 8.17
CA ARG A 43 2.06 11.31 8.73
C ARG A 43 1.09 12.45 8.45
N GLU A 44 0.57 12.55 7.22
CA GLU A 44 -0.46 13.53 6.86
C GLU A 44 -1.71 13.38 7.74
N LYS A 45 -2.14 12.14 8.00
CA LYS A 45 -3.25 11.88 8.92
C LYS A 45 -2.93 12.29 10.35
N ARG A 46 -1.74 11.94 10.85
CA ARG A 46 -1.32 12.23 12.23
C ARG A 46 -1.18 13.72 12.51
N TRP A 47 -0.65 14.47 11.56
CA TRP A 47 -0.41 15.90 11.70
C TRP A 47 -1.53 16.79 11.15
N ASN A 48 -2.55 16.19 10.53
CA ASN A 48 -3.66 16.88 9.91
C ASN A 48 -3.22 17.99 8.92
N ARG A 49 -2.15 17.73 8.17
CA ARG A 49 -1.61 18.66 7.16
C ARG A 49 -1.00 17.88 6.00
N LYS A 50 -0.95 18.51 4.82
CA LYS A 50 -0.24 17.96 3.66
C LYS A 50 1.27 18.05 3.83
N MET A 51 1.97 16.98 3.47
CA MET A 51 3.45 16.94 3.52
C MET A 51 4.08 17.47 2.23
N HIS A 52 3.36 17.41 1.12
CA HIS A 52 3.81 17.87 -0.17
C HIS A 52 2.76 18.79 -0.80
N THR A 53 3.21 19.76 -1.58
CA THR A 53 2.35 20.64 -2.39
C THR A 53 1.74 19.88 -3.56
N ASP A 54 2.54 19.01 -4.18
CA ASP A 54 2.14 18.20 -5.32
C ASP A 54 1.33 16.97 -4.88
N SER A 55 0.61 16.36 -5.83
CA SER A 55 -0.03 15.08 -5.59
C SER A 55 1.00 14.00 -5.26
N LEU A 56 0.64 13.06 -4.39
CA LEU A 56 1.53 11.96 -3.99
C LEU A 56 2.03 11.15 -5.20
N HIS A 57 1.19 11.00 -6.23
CA HIS A 57 1.58 10.39 -7.49
C HIS A 57 2.76 11.11 -8.17
N LEU A 58 2.72 12.44 -8.29
CA LEU A 58 3.80 13.23 -8.88
C LEU A 58 5.08 13.19 -8.03
N VAL A 59 4.92 13.18 -6.69
CA VAL A 59 6.04 13.03 -5.77
C VAL A 59 6.73 11.67 -5.97
N LEU A 60 5.97 10.58 -6.07
CA LEU A 60 6.51 9.25 -6.30
C LEU A 60 7.19 9.13 -7.67
N LYS A 61 6.56 9.66 -8.72
CA LYS A 61 7.10 9.68 -10.09
C LYS A 61 8.49 10.30 -10.11
N ARG A 62 8.65 11.47 -9.48
CA ARG A 62 9.92 12.20 -9.39
C ARG A 62 10.96 11.50 -8.51
N ASN A 63 10.57 11.06 -7.31
CA ASN A 63 11.52 10.53 -6.33
C ASN A 63 12.08 9.16 -6.71
N TYR A 64 11.29 8.33 -7.40
CA TYR A 64 11.65 6.96 -7.74
C TYR A 64 11.80 6.74 -9.25
N GLN A 65 11.77 7.81 -10.05
CA GLN A 65 11.88 7.77 -11.51
C GLN A 65 10.89 6.77 -12.17
N LEU A 66 9.72 6.60 -11.55
CA LEU A 66 8.70 5.68 -12.03
C LEU A 66 7.92 6.28 -13.19
N ASN A 67 7.39 5.42 -14.06
CA ASN A 67 6.37 5.86 -15.00
C ASN A 67 5.03 6.12 -14.29
N ASP A 68 4.07 6.71 -15.01
CA ASP A 68 2.78 7.09 -14.42
C ASP A 68 1.99 5.89 -13.89
N TYR A 69 2.10 4.74 -14.57
CA TYR A 69 1.42 3.52 -14.18
C TYR A 69 1.91 3.02 -12.81
N TYR A 70 3.22 2.88 -12.63
CA TYR A 70 3.80 2.41 -11.36
C TYR A 70 3.61 3.44 -10.24
N ALA A 71 3.81 4.72 -10.51
CA ALA A 71 3.62 5.77 -9.50
C ALA A 71 2.17 5.84 -8.99
N ASN A 72 1.19 5.74 -9.90
CA ASN A 72 -0.23 5.74 -9.52
C ASN A 72 -0.60 4.44 -8.77
N SER A 73 -0.13 3.28 -9.25
CA SER A 73 -0.36 1.99 -8.60
C SER A 73 0.19 1.97 -7.17
N ALA A 74 1.41 2.47 -6.95
CA ALA A 74 2.01 2.55 -5.62
C ALA A 74 1.21 3.45 -4.67
N ALA A 75 0.73 4.60 -5.15
CA ALA A 75 -0.11 5.50 -4.38
C ALA A 75 -1.47 4.87 -4.03
N GLN A 76 -2.10 4.16 -4.98
CA GLN A 76 -3.37 3.49 -4.76
C GLN A 76 -3.25 2.31 -3.80
N GLU A 77 -2.25 1.45 -3.95
CA GLU A 77 -2.00 0.33 -3.03
C GLU A 77 -1.75 0.84 -1.60
N ALA A 78 -0.94 1.89 -1.44
CA ALA A 78 -0.69 2.49 -0.14
C ALA A 78 -1.97 3.05 0.49
N LYS A 79 -2.82 3.72 -0.30
CA LYS A 79 -4.11 4.25 0.15
C LYS A 79 -5.09 3.12 0.52
N ALA A 80 -5.12 2.04 -0.24
CA ALA A 80 -5.94 0.87 0.04
C ALA A 80 -5.51 0.21 1.36
N LEU A 81 -4.21 -0.02 1.55
CA LEU A 81 -3.65 -0.56 2.79
C LEU A 81 -4.01 0.32 3.99
N PHE A 82 -3.81 1.63 3.88
CA PHE A 82 -4.16 2.59 4.93
C PHE A 82 -5.66 2.55 5.27
N THR A 83 -6.53 2.51 4.26
CA THR A 83 -7.98 2.43 4.45
C THR A 83 -8.39 1.14 5.16
N GLY A 84 -7.77 0.01 4.79
CA GLY A 84 -7.97 -1.27 5.46
C GLY A 84 -7.58 -1.23 6.93
N LEU A 85 -6.43 -0.64 7.26
CA LEU A 85 -5.99 -0.47 8.64
C LEU A 85 -6.92 0.43 9.46
N MET A 86 -7.40 1.53 8.88
CA MET A 86 -8.37 2.40 9.55
C MET A 86 -9.71 1.70 9.82
N ALA A 87 -10.17 0.85 8.89
CA ALA A 87 -11.37 0.04 9.09
C ALA A 87 -11.17 -0.99 10.21
N LEU A 88 -10.01 -1.66 10.23
CA LEU A 88 -9.65 -2.62 11.27
C LEU A 88 -9.56 -1.94 12.65
N GLN A 89 -8.93 -0.77 12.74
CA GLN A 89 -8.85 0.01 13.97
C GLN A 89 -10.25 0.31 14.54
N LYS A 90 -11.19 0.77 13.70
CA LYS A 90 -12.57 1.04 14.13
C LYS A 90 -13.26 -0.21 14.69
N LEU A 91 -13.02 -1.39 14.10
CA LEU A 91 -13.57 -2.64 14.61
C LEU A 91 -13.01 -2.96 16.01
N TYR A 92 -11.70 -2.80 16.20
CA TYR A 92 -11.06 -3.03 17.50
C TYR A 92 -11.51 -2.03 18.58
N GLU A 93 -11.70 -0.76 18.22
CA GLU A 93 -12.23 0.25 19.15
C GLU A 93 -13.63 -0.13 19.63
N LYS A 94 -14.53 -0.53 18.71
CA LYS A 94 -15.89 -1.01 19.06
C LYS A 94 -15.85 -2.21 19.99
N GLN A 95 -15.07 -3.24 19.62
CA GLN A 95 -14.92 -4.44 20.45
C GLN A 95 -14.38 -4.11 21.85
N THR A 96 -13.43 -3.18 21.94
CA THR A 96 -12.86 -2.73 23.22
C THR A 96 -13.92 -2.03 24.07
N GLN A 97 -14.71 -1.14 23.48
CA GLN A 97 -15.82 -0.46 24.18
C GLN A 97 -16.87 -1.45 24.70
N GLU A 98 -17.24 -2.45 23.91
CA GLU A 98 -18.18 -3.50 24.34
C GLU A 98 -17.63 -4.30 25.53
N LYS A 99 -16.35 -4.68 25.49
CA LYS A 99 -15.69 -5.39 26.60
C LYS A 99 -15.69 -4.54 27.87
N LEU A 100 -15.35 -3.26 27.77
CA LEU A 100 -15.39 -2.32 28.89
C LEU A 100 -16.80 -2.20 29.47
N GLY A 101 -17.83 -2.12 28.61
CA GLY A 101 -19.22 -2.10 29.04
C GLY A 101 -19.64 -3.36 29.80
N LYS A 102 -19.19 -4.54 29.34
CA LYS A 102 -19.46 -5.83 30.03
C LYS A 102 -18.75 -5.91 31.38
N LEU A 103 -17.51 -5.43 31.47
CA LEU A 103 -16.76 -5.41 32.74
C LEU A 103 -17.42 -4.49 33.77
N LYS A 104 -17.83 -3.29 33.35
CA LYS A 104 -18.53 -2.33 34.22
C LYS A 104 -19.84 -2.87 34.80
N LYS A 105 -20.54 -3.75 34.09
CA LYS A 105 -21.78 -4.39 34.57
C LYS A 105 -21.55 -5.51 35.60
N LYS A 106 -20.33 -6.02 35.71
CA LYS A 106 -19.96 -7.10 36.65
C LYS A 106 -19.40 -6.58 37.98
N LEU A 107 -19.01 -5.30 38.01
CA LEU A 107 -18.65 -4.55 39.21
C LEU A 107 -19.92 -3.97 39.82
#